data_AF-A0A973BDB3-F1
#
_entry.id   AF-A0A973BDB3-F1
#
_cell.length_a   1.000
_cell.length_b   1.000
_cell.length_c   1.000
_cell.angle_alpha   90.00
_cell.angle_beta   90.00
_cell.angle_gamma   90.00
#
_symmetry.space_group_name_H-M   'P 1'
#
loop_
_entity.id
_entity.type
_entity.pdbx_description
1 polymer ?
#
loop_
_entity_poly.entity_id
_entity_poly.type
_entity_poly.pdbx_seq_one_letter_code
_entity_poly.pdbx_strand_id
1 'polypeptide(L)'
;SRILEIRKDVVRESLADFTNVEHRLEFVAKVHGIEFVNDSKATNINSTWFALETMENPTVWIVGGVDKGNDYSELFALVNEKVKAIVCLGIDNEKIIGAFKNTVDVLVETNSMEEAVKVAYKLADKGDNVLLSPACASFDLFANYEDRGRKFKEAVRSL
;
A
#
# COMPACT_ATOMS: atom_id res chain seq x y z
N SER A 1 -31.69 31.63 18.62
CA SER A 1 -31.21 30.25 18.47
C SER A 1 -31.55 29.72 17.09
N ARG A 2 -30.61 29.75 16.13
CA ARG A 2 -30.79 29.21 14.76
C ARG A 2 -29.47 28.76 14.10
N ILE A 3 -28.37 28.74 14.86
CA ILE A 3 -27.01 28.44 14.38
C ILE A 3 -26.57 27.02 14.81
N LEU A 4 -27.34 26.35 15.66
CA LEU A 4 -27.02 25.02 16.22
C LEU A 4 -27.69 23.84 15.51
N GLU A 5 -28.59 24.08 14.54
CA GLU A 5 -29.33 23.02 13.84
C GLU A 5 -28.72 22.63 12.49
N ILE A 6 -27.67 23.31 12.01
CA ILE A 6 -26.98 22.99 10.75
C ILE A 6 -25.95 21.85 10.95
N ARG A 7 -25.80 21.29 12.17
CA ARG A 7 -24.59 20.56 12.57
C ARG A 7 -24.68 19.04 12.73
N LYS A 8 -25.76 18.38 12.28
CA LYS A 8 -25.81 16.91 12.32
C LYS A 8 -26.11 16.25 10.98
N ASP A 9 -26.97 16.85 10.17
CA ASP A 9 -27.42 16.20 8.93
C ASP A 9 -26.46 16.45 7.77
N VAL A 10 -25.93 17.68 7.62
CA VAL A 10 -24.95 18.02 6.58
C VAL A 10 -23.62 17.27 6.77
N VAL A 11 -23.23 17.00 8.03
CA VAL A 11 -22.00 16.23 8.33
C VAL A 11 -22.18 14.75 7.98
N ARG A 12 -23.40 14.20 8.14
CA ARG A 12 -23.69 12.81 7.78
C ARG A 12 -23.81 12.60 6.28
N GLU A 13 -24.40 13.54 5.55
CA GLU A 13 -24.48 13.48 4.08
C GLU A 13 -23.08 13.63 3.45
N SER A 14 -22.24 14.53 3.98
CA SER A 14 -20.85 14.69 3.52
C SER A 14 -19.97 13.47 3.76
N LEU A 15 -20.30 12.62 4.75
CA LEU A 15 -19.57 11.37 5.05
C LEU A 15 -20.09 10.17 4.23
N ALA A 16 -21.34 10.23 3.75
CA ALA A 16 -21.91 9.20 2.89
C ALA A 16 -21.40 9.32 1.44
N ASP A 17 -21.06 10.54 1.00
CA ASP A 17 -20.43 10.84 -0.29
C ASP A 17 -18.90 10.78 -0.27
N PHE A 18 -18.27 10.25 0.79
CA PHE A 18 -16.85 9.87 0.77
C PHE A 18 -16.66 8.62 -0.10
N THR A 19 -17.03 8.71 -1.38
CA THR A 19 -16.52 7.85 -2.44
C THR A 19 -15.00 7.79 -2.34
N ASN A 20 -14.49 6.55 -2.29
CA ASN A 20 -13.08 6.15 -2.22
C ASN A 20 -12.12 7.28 -2.65
N VAL A 21 -11.37 7.85 -1.71
CA VAL A 21 -10.35 8.83 -2.04
C VAL A 21 -9.29 8.10 -2.86
N GLU A 22 -9.13 8.48 -4.13
CA GLU A 22 -8.19 7.84 -5.04
C GLU A 22 -6.80 7.71 -4.37
N HIS A 23 -6.18 6.53 -4.51
CA HIS A 23 -4.88 6.20 -3.91
C HIS A 23 -4.84 6.12 -2.37
N ARG A 24 -5.99 6.08 -1.69
CA ARG A 24 -6.10 5.82 -0.26
C ARG A 24 -6.91 4.54 -0.02
N LEU A 25 -6.24 3.46 0.34
CA LEU A 25 -6.86 2.12 0.51
C LEU A 25 -7.87 1.79 -0.61
N GLU A 26 -7.54 2.20 -1.84
CA GLU A 26 -8.42 2.10 -2.99
C GLU A 26 -8.41 0.66 -3.49
N PHE A 27 -9.52 -0.06 -3.35
CA PHE A 27 -9.70 -1.34 -4.03
C PHE A 27 -9.61 -1.15 -5.55
N VAL A 28 -8.68 -1.86 -6.18
CA VAL A 28 -8.41 -1.75 -7.63
C VAL A 28 -9.15 -2.82 -8.40
N ALA A 29 -8.92 -4.09 -8.05
CA ALA A 29 -9.48 -5.26 -8.72
C ALA A 29 -9.30 -6.51 -7.86
N LYS A 30 -10.06 -7.56 -8.20
CA LYS A 30 -9.85 -8.92 -7.69
C LYS A 30 -9.49 -9.84 -8.84
N VAL A 31 -8.26 -10.34 -8.86
CA VAL A 31 -7.72 -11.18 -9.95
C VAL A 31 -7.48 -12.58 -9.41
N HIS A 32 -8.15 -13.59 -9.98
CA HIS A 32 -8.08 -14.98 -9.50
C HIS A 32 -8.32 -15.18 -7.98
N GLY A 33 -9.08 -14.25 -7.37
CA GLY A 33 -9.41 -14.27 -5.96
C GLY A 33 -8.42 -13.55 -5.04
N ILE A 34 -7.39 -12.91 -5.60
CA ILE A 34 -6.46 -12.02 -4.90
C ILE A 34 -6.95 -10.59 -5.00
N GLU A 35 -7.02 -9.86 -3.89
CA GLU A 35 -7.48 -8.47 -3.85
C GLU A 35 -6.32 -7.48 -3.95
N PHE A 36 -6.40 -6.55 -4.90
CA PHE A 36 -5.37 -5.53 -5.10
C PHE A 36 -5.83 -4.19 -4.53
N VAL A 37 -5.05 -3.65 -3.60
CA VAL A 37 -5.35 -2.41 -2.88
C VAL A 37 -4.25 -1.38 -3.14
N ASN A 38 -4.66 -0.20 -3.58
CA ASN A 38 -3.79 0.93 -3.88
C ASN A 38 -3.83 1.96 -2.75
N ASP A 39 -2.74 2.05 -2.00
CA ASP A 39 -2.49 3.07 -0.99
C ASP A 39 -1.22 3.88 -1.32
N SER A 40 -1.02 4.20 -2.61
CA SER A 40 0.17 4.96 -3.06
C SER A 40 0.35 6.31 -2.35
N LYS A 41 -0.70 6.87 -1.75
CA LYS A 41 -0.63 8.10 -0.94
C LYS A 41 0.05 7.91 0.42
N ALA A 42 0.27 6.67 0.87
CA ALA A 42 1.05 6.36 2.08
C ALA A 42 2.54 6.61 1.86
N THR A 43 2.94 7.88 1.96
CA THR A 43 4.35 8.32 1.82
C THR A 43 5.05 8.48 3.17
N ASN A 44 4.52 7.89 4.24
CA ASN A 44 5.11 7.88 5.59
C ASN A 44 4.72 6.60 6.35
N ILE A 45 5.46 6.30 7.42
CA ILE A 45 5.32 5.09 8.22
C ILE A 45 3.91 4.94 8.82
N ASN A 46 3.36 6.00 9.42
CA ASN A 46 2.01 5.97 10.01
C ASN A 46 0.93 5.58 9.00
N SER A 47 1.01 6.11 7.77
CA SER A 47 0.02 5.79 6.73
C SER A 47 0.09 4.32 6.35
N THR A 48 1.31 3.79 6.20
CA THR A 48 1.52 2.37 5.93
C THR A 48 1.08 1.49 7.09
N TRP A 49 1.32 1.91 8.34
CA TRP A 49 0.86 1.19 9.53
C TRP A 49 -0.67 1.01 9.47
N PHE A 50 -1.41 2.10 9.24
CA PHE A 50 -2.87 2.03 9.09
C PHE A 50 -3.28 1.12 7.94
N ALA A 51 -2.56 1.16 6.81
CA ALA A 51 -2.89 0.34 5.67
C ALA A 51 -2.73 -1.15 5.98
N LEU A 52 -1.60 -1.55 6.58
CA LEU A 52 -1.35 -2.93 7.01
C LEU A 52 -2.35 -3.38 8.08
N GLU A 53 -2.67 -2.53 9.04
CA GLU A 53 -3.64 -2.84 10.10
C GLU A 53 -5.02 -3.17 9.52
N THR A 54 -5.46 -2.46 8.48
CA THR A 54 -6.76 -2.71 7.83
C THR A 54 -6.84 -3.99 7.02
N MET A 55 -5.71 -4.65 6.73
CA MET A 55 -5.72 -5.90 5.98
C MET A 55 -6.21 -7.05 6.88
N GLU A 56 -7.31 -7.69 6.45
CA GLU A 56 -7.92 -8.82 7.17
C GLU A 56 -7.30 -10.18 6.78
N ASN A 57 -6.71 -10.28 5.59
CA ASN A 57 -6.11 -11.50 5.04
C ASN A 57 -4.58 -11.35 4.90
N PRO A 58 -3.83 -12.47 4.78
CA PRO A 58 -2.40 -12.44 4.50
C PRO A 58 -2.08 -11.55 3.30
N THR A 59 -1.07 -10.70 3.45
CA THR A 59 -0.80 -9.62 2.50
C THR A 59 0.59 -9.74 1.91
N VAL A 60 0.68 -9.67 0.59
CA VAL A 60 1.93 -9.36 -0.11
C VAL A 60 2.05 -7.85 -0.21
N TRP A 61 3.08 -7.31 0.43
CA TRP A 61 3.24 -5.88 0.58
C TRP A 61 4.26 -5.33 -0.41
N ILE A 62 3.84 -4.39 -1.26
CA ILE A 62 4.71 -3.63 -2.17
C ILE A 62 5.12 -2.34 -1.47
N VAL A 63 6.42 -2.21 -1.21
CA VAL A 63 7.04 -1.10 -0.47
C VAL A 63 8.21 -0.52 -1.25
N GLY A 64 8.49 0.76 -1.09
CA GLY A 64 9.71 1.35 -1.66
C GLY A 64 9.52 2.78 -2.16
N GLY A 65 10.63 3.35 -2.59
CA GLY A 65 10.77 4.77 -2.89
C GLY A 65 11.91 5.41 -2.12
N VAL A 66 11.94 6.74 -2.12
CA VAL A 66 12.96 7.52 -1.42
C VAL A 66 12.68 7.57 0.08
N ASP A 67 13.53 6.88 0.84
CA ASP A 67 13.55 6.89 2.30
C ASP A 67 13.98 8.27 2.85
N LYS A 68 13.22 8.81 3.82
CA LYS A 68 13.47 10.13 4.43
C LYS A 68 13.87 10.06 5.90
N GLY A 69 14.53 8.97 6.32
CA GLY A 69 14.86 8.69 7.71
C GLY A 69 13.73 8.00 8.46
N ASN A 70 13.07 7.06 7.79
CA ASN A 70 11.95 6.31 8.35
C ASN A 70 12.43 5.36 9.47
N ASP A 71 11.64 5.27 10.54
CA ASP A 71 11.79 4.22 11.55
C ASP A 71 10.82 3.07 11.23
N TYR A 72 11.35 1.98 10.68
CA TYR A 72 10.54 0.81 10.32
C TYR A 72 10.16 -0.06 11.52
N SER A 73 10.73 0.19 12.71
CA SER A 73 10.45 -0.63 13.89
C SER A 73 8.97 -0.60 14.30
N GLU A 74 8.28 0.51 14.01
CA GLU A 74 6.83 0.67 14.23
C GLU A 74 5.99 -0.32 13.41
N LEU A 75 6.52 -0.84 12.29
CA LEU A 75 5.82 -1.77 11.41
C LEU A 75 6.10 -3.25 11.76
N PHE A 76 7.09 -3.56 12.59
CA PHE A 76 7.55 -4.93 12.81
C PHE A 76 6.46 -5.88 13.29
N ALA A 77 5.61 -5.44 14.22
CA ALA A 77 4.52 -6.27 14.73
C ALA A 77 3.51 -6.62 13.62
N LEU A 78 3.08 -5.63 12.84
CA LEU A 78 2.13 -5.83 11.74
C LEU A 78 2.71 -6.65 10.61
N VAL A 79 3.99 -6.41 10.27
CA VAL A 79 4.67 -7.18 9.22
C VAL A 79 4.76 -8.64 9.63
N ASN A 80 5.15 -8.93 10.87
CA ASN A 80 5.25 -10.30 11.35
C ASN A 80 3.89 -11.04 11.42
N GLU A 81 2.80 -10.31 11.68
CA GLU A 81 1.46 -10.90 11.81
C GLU A 81 0.74 -11.05 10.46
N LYS A 82 0.83 -10.04 9.59
CA LYS A 82 -0.05 -9.89 8.42
C LYS A 82 0.68 -10.03 7.09
N VAL A 83 1.99 -9.78 7.04
CA VAL A 83 2.73 -9.73 5.78
C VAL A 83 3.35 -11.08 5.49
N LYS A 84 2.89 -11.70 4.40
CA LYS A 84 3.37 -12.98 3.89
C LYS A 84 4.68 -12.83 3.13
N ALA A 85 4.81 -11.75 2.36
CA ALA A 85 5.99 -11.45 1.55
C ALA A 85 6.10 -9.94 1.29
N ILE A 86 7.33 -9.49 1.06
CA ILE A 86 7.64 -8.09 0.74
C ILE A 86 8.21 -8.00 -0.67
N VAL A 87 7.68 -7.08 -1.47
CA VAL A 87 8.21 -6.70 -2.77
C VAL A 87 8.73 -5.27 -2.68
N CYS A 88 10.05 -5.12 -2.66
CA CYS A 88 10.71 -3.83 -2.69
C CYS A 88 10.69 -3.26 -4.12
N LEU A 89 10.20 -2.03 -4.26
CA LEU A 89 10.09 -1.30 -5.52
C LEU A 89 10.83 0.03 -5.38
N GLY A 90 12.03 0.10 -5.94
CA GLY A 90 12.86 1.29 -5.81
C GLY A 90 14.29 1.05 -6.23
N ILE A 91 15.04 2.15 -6.37
CA ILE A 91 16.47 2.13 -6.74
C ILE A 91 17.35 1.77 -5.55
N ASP A 92 16.99 2.24 -4.35
CA ASP A 92 17.69 1.98 -3.09
C ASP A 92 16.73 1.37 -2.08
N ASN A 93 16.83 0.04 -1.91
CA ASN A 93 15.98 -0.73 -1.00
C ASN A 93 16.75 -1.21 0.25
N GLU A 94 18.04 -0.84 0.41
CA GLU A 94 18.92 -1.43 1.42
C GLU A 94 18.38 -1.30 2.84
N LYS A 95 17.77 -0.15 3.17
CA LYS A 95 17.17 0.10 4.49
C LYS A 95 15.96 -0.78 4.76
N ILE A 96 15.08 -0.95 3.78
CA ILE A 96 13.88 -1.79 3.90
C ILE A 96 14.31 -3.25 4.06
N ILE A 97 15.27 -3.70 3.24
CA ILE A 97 15.84 -5.04 3.32
C ILE A 97 16.49 -5.24 4.70
N GLY A 98 17.30 -4.29 5.15
CA GLY A 98 17.95 -4.34 6.45
C GLY A 98 16.96 -4.46 7.60
N ALA A 99 15.82 -3.77 7.49
CA ALA A 99 14.76 -3.78 8.49
C ALA A 99 13.97 -5.10 8.53
N PHE A 100 13.62 -5.66 7.37
CA PHE A 100 12.64 -6.75 7.30
C PHE A 100 13.18 -8.12 6.85
N LYS A 101 14.43 -8.23 6.39
CA LYS A 101 15.01 -9.51 5.91
C LYS A 101 14.98 -10.65 6.93
N ASN A 102 14.88 -10.33 8.22
CA ASN A 102 14.81 -11.30 9.31
C ASN A 102 13.38 -11.44 9.87
N THR A 103 12.41 -10.69 9.32
CA THR A 103 11.01 -10.66 9.77
C THR A 103 10.10 -11.41 8.81
N VAL A 104 10.40 -11.39 7.50
CA VAL A 104 9.62 -12.09 6.47
C VAL A 104 10.48 -13.13 5.76
N ASP A 105 9.87 -14.26 5.40
CA ASP A 105 10.56 -15.35 4.72
C ASP A 105 10.91 -15.01 3.27
N VAL A 106 10.07 -14.20 2.62
CA VAL A 106 10.23 -13.82 1.21
C VAL A 106 10.30 -12.30 1.08
N LEU A 107 11.44 -11.84 0.58
CA LEU A 107 11.69 -10.45 0.21
C LEU A 107 12.30 -10.43 -1.18
N VAL A 108 11.68 -9.69 -2.11
CA VAL A 108 12.12 -9.60 -3.51
C VAL A 108 12.27 -8.13 -3.91
N GLU A 109 13.37 -7.80 -4.59
CA GLU A 109 13.60 -6.47 -5.16
C GLU A 109 13.13 -6.41 -6.61
N THR A 110 12.56 -5.27 -7.00
CA THR A 110 12.03 -4.99 -8.33
C THR A 110 12.28 -3.54 -8.72
N ASN A 111 12.43 -3.29 -10.01
CA ASN A 111 12.80 -1.97 -10.52
C ASN A 111 11.68 -1.29 -11.33
N SER A 112 10.53 -1.95 -11.47
CA SER A 112 9.37 -1.41 -12.19
C SER A 112 8.06 -1.85 -11.53
N MET A 113 7.02 -1.02 -11.67
CA MET A 113 5.70 -1.34 -11.14
C MET A 113 5.11 -2.60 -11.80
N GLU A 114 5.33 -2.82 -13.09
CA GLU A 114 4.83 -4.02 -13.76
C GLU A 114 5.48 -5.29 -13.21
N GLU A 115 6.79 -5.26 -12.96
CA GLU A 115 7.51 -6.36 -12.34
C GLU A 115 7.03 -6.59 -10.90
N ALA A 116 6.92 -5.52 -10.09
CA ALA A 116 6.45 -5.60 -8.72
C ALA A 116 5.07 -6.27 -8.62
N VAL A 117 4.13 -5.87 -9.47
CA VAL A 117 2.77 -6.44 -9.50
C VAL A 117 2.79 -7.90 -9.95
N LYS A 118 3.59 -8.27 -10.94
CA LYS A 118 3.74 -9.66 -11.39
C LYS A 118 4.36 -10.55 -10.34
N VAL A 119 5.37 -10.07 -9.63
CA VAL A 119 6.01 -10.79 -8.52
C VAL A 119 5.01 -10.94 -7.37
N ALA A 120 4.33 -9.86 -6.98
CA ALA A 120 3.34 -9.90 -5.91
C ALA A 120 2.20 -10.88 -6.21
N TYR A 121 1.69 -10.87 -7.44
CA TYR A 121 0.67 -11.82 -7.90
C TYR A 121 1.13 -13.28 -7.81
N LYS A 122 2.40 -13.58 -8.10
CA LYS A 122 2.96 -14.94 -7.98
C LYS A 122 3.15 -15.42 -6.54
N LEU A 123 3.33 -14.48 -5.61
CA LEU A 123 3.54 -14.77 -4.18
C LEU A 123 2.21 -14.84 -3.41
N ALA A 124 1.16 -14.22 -3.94
CA ALA A 124 -0.18 -14.23 -3.36
C ALA A 124 -0.94 -15.50 -3.76
N ASP A 125 -1.67 -16.06 -2.80
CA ASP A 125 -2.61 -17.16 -3.02
C ASP A 125 -4.05 -16.65 -3.09
N LYS A 126 -4.98 -17.48 -3.57
CA LYS A 126 -6.40 -17.14 -3.57
C LYS A 126 -6.88 -16.81 -2.15
N GLY A 127 -7.41 -15.59 -1.97
CA GLY A 127 -7.86 -15.07 -0.68
C GLY A 127 -6.88 -14.09 -0.03
N ASP A 128 -5.64 -14.02 -0.53
CA ASP A 128 -4.65 -13.05 -0.07
C ASP A 128 -4.91 -11.65 -0.66
N ASN A 129 -4.23 -10.66 -0.07
CA ASN A 129 -4.20 -9.28 -0.54
C ASN A 129 -2.84 -8.95 -1.17
N VAL A 130 -2.85 -8.06 -2.15
CA VAL A 130 -1.67 -7.34 -2.64
C VAL A 130 -1.86 -5.85 -2.33
N LEU A 131 -1.03 -5.31 -1.46
CA LEU A 131 -1.12 -3.93 -0.99
C LEU A 131 0.06 -3.11 -1.51
N LEU A 132 -0.23 -2.05 -2.28
CA LEU A 132 0.75 -0.99 -2.54
C LEU A 132 0.67 0.06 -1.43
N SER A 133 1.59 0.01 -0.47
CA SER A 133 1.69 0.99 0.62
C SER A 133 3.16 1.38 0.88
N PRO A 134 3.69 2.35 0.14
CA PRO A 134 5.13 2.46 -0.07
C PRO A 134 5.96 2.97 1.12
N ALA A 135 5.36 3.58 2.15
CA ALA A 135 6.01 4.23 3.29
C ALA A 135 7.03 5.36 2.94
N CYS A 136 7.37 5.49 1.66
CA CYS A 136 8.41 6.33 1.11
C CYS A 136 7.86 7.24 0.00
N ALA A 137 8.58 8.33 -0.26
CA ALA A 137 8.23 9.25 -1.33
C ALA A 137 8.50 8.62 -2.71
N SER A 138 7.69 8.96 -3.71
CA SER A 138 7.67 8.28 -5.01
C SER A 138 8.73 8.76 -6.03
N PHE A 139 9.62 9.68 -5.64
CA PHE A 139 10.41 10.50 -6.57
C PHE A 139 11.60 9.80 -7.24
N ASP A 140 11.85 8.53 -6.92
CA ASP A 140 12.92 7.73 -7.53
C ASP A 140 12.49 7.14 -8.89
N LEU A 141 11.27 6.58 -8.95
CA LEU A 141 10.75 5.88 -10.13
C LEU A 141 9.52 6.56 -10.77
N PHE A 142 8.91 7.53 -10.09
CA PHE A 142 7.64 8.13 -10.50
C PHE A 142 7.65 9.65 -10.40
N ALA A 143 6.82 10.31 -11.21
CA ALA A 143 6.70 11.77 -11.15
C ALA A 143 6.08 12.25 -9.83
N ASN A 144 5.12 11.49 -9.28
CA ASN A 144 4.44 11.74 -8.00
C ASN A 144 3.68 10.48 -7.55
N TYR A 145 3.00 10.54 -6.40
CA TYR A 145 2.24 9.41 -5.86
C TYR A 145 1.04 9.01 -6.74
N GLU A 146 0.46 9.95 -7.49
CA GLU A 146 -0.67 9.70 -8.39
C GLU A 146 -0.21 8.89 -9.60
N ASP A 147 0.95 9.23 -10.16
CA ASP A 147 1.60 8.46 -11.23
C ASP A 147 1.91 7.03 -10.79
N ARG A 148 2.49 6.87 -9.60
CA ARG A 148 2.72 5.55 -8.99
C ARG A 148 1.43 4.75 -8.83
N GLY A 149 0.37 5.38 -8.32
CA GLY A 149 -0.94 4.75 -8.13
C GLY A 149 -1.59 4.36 -9.45
N ARG A 150 -1.55 5.22 -10.48
CA ARG A 150 -2.07 4.90 -11.82
C ARG A 150 -1.31 3.75 -12.46
N LYS A 151 0.03 3.75 -12.41
CA LYS A 151 0.84 2.65 -12.95
C LYS A 151 0.56 1.33 -12.25
N PHE A 152 0.30 1.34 -10.95
CA PHE A 152 -0.16 0.14 -10.24
C PHE A 152 -1.50 -0.35 -10.78
N LYS A 153 -2.49 0.55 -10.94
CA LYS A 153 -3.80 0.18 -11.50
C LYS A 153 -3.70 -0.37 -12.93
N GLU A 154 -2.86 0.24 -13.76
CA GLU A 154 -2.58 -0.22 -15.12
C GLU A 154 -1.93 -1.61 -15.12
N ALA A 155 -0.91 -1.82 -14.29
CA ALA A 155 -0.24 -3.10 -14.15
C ALA A 155 -1.18 -4.20 -13.65
N VAL A 156 -2.02 -3.91 -12.65
CA VAL A 156 -3.01 -4.87 -12.12
C VAL A 156 -4.05 -5.25 -13.16
N ARG A 157 -4.52 -4.29 -13.97
CA ARG A 157 -5.46 -4.56 -15.08
C ARG A 157 -4.85 -5.34 -16.24
N SER A 158 -3.52 -5.46 -16.26
CA SER A 158 -2.76 -6.20 -17.28
C SER A 158 -2.40 -7.64 -16.86
N LEU A 159 -2.74 -8.05 -15.64
CA LEU A 159 -2.61 -9.41 -15.13
C LEU A 159 -3.66 -10.34 -15.76
#